data_AF-A5Z0L1-F1
#
_entry.id   AF-A5Z0L1-F1
#
_cell.length_a   1.000
_cell.length_b   1.000
_cell.length_c   1.000
_cell.angle_alpha   90.00
_cell.angle_beta   90.00
_cell.angle_gamma   90.00
#
_symmetry.space_group_name_H-M   'P 1'
#
loop_
_entity.id
_entity.type
_entity.pdbx_description
1 polymer ?
#
loop_
_entity_poly.entity_id
_entity_poly.type
_entity_poly.pdbx_seq_one_letter_code
_entity_poly.pdbx_strand_id
1 'polypeptide(L)' 'WEAVAAAVGSKIVGLWRNEETELLGHKCRFTVKPYIKRIQLYYRGKMWCPGWTPIRGEASTRSHSGVAGK' A
#
# COMPACT_ATOMS: atom_id res chain seq x y z
N TRP A 1 -1.99 -6.28 28.24
CA TRP A 1 -2.45 -5.42 27.13
C TRP A 1 -1.29 -4.97 26.25
N GLU A 2 -0.09 -4.74 26.78
CA GLU A 2 1.12 -4.39 25.99
C GLU A 2 1.48 -5.42 24.92
N ALA A 3 1.49 -6.71 25.24
CA ALA A 3 1.75 -7.77 24.26
C ALA A 3 0.74 -7.78 23.11
N VAL A 4 -0.52 -7.45 23.40
CA VAL A 4 -1.59 -7.35 22.38
C VAL A 4 -1.39 -6.10 21.52
N ALA A 5 -1.04 -4.97 22.13
CA ALA A 5 -0.75 -3.73 21.40
C ALA A 5 0.47 -3.89 20.47
N ALA A 6 1.53 -4.56 20.93
CA ALA A 6 2.71 -4.85 20.12
C ALA A 6 2.41 -5.81 18.96
N ALA A 7 1.64 -6.88 19.20
CA ALA A 7 1.24 -7.83 18.16
C ALA A 7 0.30 -7.23 17.12
N VAL A 8 -0.58 -6.32 17.54
CA VAL A 8 -1.45 -5.56 16.64
C VAL A 8 -0.65 -4.52 15.87
N GLY A 9 0.28 -3.81 16.54
CA GLY A 9 1.18 -2.85 15.90
C GLY A 9 2.04 -3.46 14.81
N SER A 10 2.69 -4.61 15.08
CA SER A 10 3.53 -5.29 14.08
C SER A 10 2.72 -5.82 12.89
N LYS A 11 1.51 -6.34 13.13
CA LYS A 11 0.58 -6.70 12.05
C LYS A 11 0.15 -5.49 11.22
N ILE A 12 -0.13 -4.36 11.85
CA ILE A 12 -0.53 -3.14 11.13
C ILE A 12 0.65 -2.60 10.31
N VAL A 13 1.87 -2.55 10.86
CA VAL A 13 3.05 -2.08 10.12
C VAL A 13 3.36 -3.01 8.94
N GLY A 14 3.24 -4.33 9.10
CA GLY A 14 3.42 -5.30 8.01
C GLY A 14 2.40 -5.18 6.87
N LEU A 15 1.27 -4.49 7.10
CA LEU A 15 0.29 -4.19 6.07
C LEU A 15 0.67 -2.98 5.21
N TRP A 16 1.56 -2.12 5.68
CA TRP A 16 2.09 -1.01 4.89
C TRP A 16 3.22 -1.56 4.02
N ARG A 17 3.09 -1.40 2.70
CA ARG A 17 4.16 -1.74 1.78
C ARG A 17 4.64 -0.48 1.09
N ASN A 18 5.94 -0.22 1.18
CA ASN A 18 6.61 0.79 0.39
C ASN A 18 7.64 0.05 -0.43
N GLU A 19 7.31 -0.19 -1.69
CA GLU A 19 8.15 -0.94 -2.60
C GLU A 19 8.54 -0.02 -3.77
N GLU A 20 9.80 -0.10 -4.20
CA GLU A 20 10.20 0.46 -5.48
C GLU A 20 9.96 -0.62 -6.54
N THR A 21 9.22 -0.27 -7.59
CA THR A 21 8.87 -1.15 -8.69
C THR A 21 9.40 -0.54 -9.98
N GLU A 22 9.79 -1.36 -10.95
CA GLU A 22 10.19 -0.85 -12.27
C GLU A 22 9.02 -1.00 -13.23
N LEU A 23 8.57 0.12 -13.79
CA LEU A 23 7.59 0.13 -14.86
C LEU A 23 8.30 0.54 -16.15
N LEU A 24 8.29 -0.34 -17.14
CA LEU A 24 8.90 -0.11 -18.46
C LEU A 24 10.38 0.33 -18.38
N GLY A 25 11.15 -0.24 -17.43
CA GLY A 25 12.57 0.08 -17.24
C GLY A 25 12.85 1.37 -16.47
N HIS A 26 11.82 2.04 -15.96
CA HIS A 26 11.94 3.23 -15.12
C HIS A 26 11.56 2.94 -13.68
N LYS A 27 12.31 3.52 -12.74
CA LYS A 27 12.04 3.37 -11.30
C LYS A 27 10.76 4.12 -10.92
N CYS A 28 9.81 3.37 -10.39
CA CYS A 28 8.55 3.85 -9.86
C CYS A 28 8.42 3.47 -8.39
N ARG A 29 7.60 4.24 -7.67
CA ARG A 29 7.29 3.99 -6.28
C ARG A 29 5.87 3.48 -6.16
N PHE A 30 5.73 2.40 -5.41
CA PHE A 30 4.45 1.81 -5.07
C PHE A 30 4.27 1.81 -3.55
N THR A 31 3.23 2.49 -3.08
CA THR A 31 2.89 2.57 -1.67
C THR A 31 1.49 2.02 -1.43
N VAL A 32 1.37 1.09 -0.49
CA VAL A 32 0.10 0.57 0.02
C VAL A 32 -0.13 1.09 1.43
N LYS A 33 -1.22 1.82 1.62
CA LYS A 33 -1.65 2.34 2.92
C LYS A 33 -2.99 1.72 3.32
N PRO A 34 -3.06 0.97 4.44
CA PRO A 34 -4.33 0.54 5.00
C PRO A 34 -5.08 1.72 5.62
N TYR A 35 -6.41 1.70 5.54
CA TYR A 35 -7.28 2.66 6.18
C TYR A 35 -8.58 1.98 6.63
N ILE A 36 -9.13 2.43 7.76
CA ILE A 36 -10.39 1.90 8.29
C ILE A 36 -11.52 2.77 7.76
N LYS A 37 -12.53 2.14 7.14
CA LYS A 37 -13.75 2.81 6.68
C LYS A 37 -14.96 1.99 7.12
N ARG A 38 -15.85 2.59 7.91
CA ARG A 38 -17.05 1.92 8.46
C ARG A 38 -16.74 0.58 9.16
N ILE A 39 -15.72 0.58 10.05
CA ILE A 39 -15.28 -0.61 10.82
C ILE A 39 -14.70 -1.73 9.93
N GLN A 40 -14.50 -1.47 8.64
CA GLN A 40 -13.87 -2.41 7.71
C GLN A 40 -12.47 -1.92 7.32
N LEU A 41 -11.55 -2.87 7.16
CA LEU A 41 -10.19 -2.62 6.71
C LEU A 41 -10.14 -2.55 5.18
N TYR A 42 -9.69 -1.43 4.64
CA TYR A 42 -9.44 -1.22 3.22
C TYR A 42 -7.96 -0.91 2.99
N TYR A 43 -7.51 -1.16 1.77
CA TYR A 43 -6.16 -0.88 1.32
C TYR A 43 -6.20 0.07 0.14
N ARG A 44 -5.40 1.13 0.19
CA ARG A 44 -5.19 2.06 -0.92
C ARG A 44 -3.76 1.88 -1.44
N GLY A 45 -3.63 1.43 -2.68
CA GLY A 45 -2.38 1.39 -3.43
C GLY A 45 -2.22 2.67 -4.23
N LYS A 46 -1.02 3.21 -4.24
CA LYS A 46 -0.65 4.38 -5.04
C LYS A 46 0.66 4.09 -5.74
N MET A 47 0.66 4.22 -7.06
CA MET A 47 1.83 4.07 -7.90
C MET A 47 2.16 5.41 -8.58
N TRP A 48 3.42 5.82 -8.55
CA TRP A 48 3.88 6.99 -9.28
C TRP A 48 5.35 6.83 -9.68
N CYS A 49 5.74 7.41 -10.81
CA CYS A 49 7.09 7.28 -11.36
C CYS A 49 7.81 8.65 -11.33
N PRO A 50 8.55 8.97 -10.26
CA PRO A 50 9.24 10.26 -10.17
C PRO A 50 10.33 10.35 -11.24
N GLY A 51 10.30 11.42 -12.04
CA GLY A 51 11.30 11.68 -13.09
C GLY A 51 11.03 11.04 -14.44
N TRP A 52 9.96 10.25 -14.60
CA TRP A 52 9.59 9.67 -15.90
C TRP A 52 8.25 10.19 -16.43
N THR A 53 7.15 9.99 -15.69
CA THR A 53 5.83 10.51 -16.09
C THR A 53 5.10 11.13 -14.92
N PRO A 54 4.24 12.14 -15.16
CA PRO A 54 3.34 12.67 -14.14
C PRO A 54 2.15 11.71 -13.85
N ILE A 55 2.09 10.55 -14.51
CA ILE A 55 1.01 9.59 -14.37
C ILE A 55 1.07 8.99 -12.96
N ARG A 56 -0.09 8.96 -12.31
CA ARG A 56 -0.27 8.37 -10.99
C ARG A 56 -1.41 7.37 -11.08
N GLY A 57 -1.14 6.13 -10.70
CA GLY A 57 -2.16 5.10 -10.53
C GLY A 57 -2.61 5.07 -9.08
N GLU A 58 -3.91 5.06 -8.84
CA GLU A 58 -4.47 4.89 -7.50
C GLU A 58 -5.54 3.81 -7.53
N ALA A 59 -5.40 2.80 -6.66
CA ALA A 59 -6.33 1.71 -6.53
C ALA A 59 -6.78 1.56 -5.08
N SER A 60 -8.03 1.20 -4.86
CA SER A 60 -8.54 0.89 -3.53
C SER A 60 -9.33 -0.41 -3.55
N THR A 61 -9.00 -1.33 -2.64
CA THR A 61 -9.70 -2.61 -2.52
C THR A 61 -9.68 -3.10 -1.07
N ARG A 62 -10.47 -4.15 -0.80
CA ARG A 62 -10.53 -4.83 0.50
C ARG A 62 -9.42 -5.87 0.67
N SER A 63 -8.79 -6.29 -0.42
CA SER A 63 -7.72 -7.29 -0.44
C SER A 63 -6.33 -6.65 -0.41
N HIS A 64 -5.49 -7.02 0.55
CA HIS A 64 -4.12 -6.51 0.66
C HIS A 64 -3.27 -6.79 -0.59
N SER A 65 -3.29 -8.03 -1.10
CA SER A 65 -2.57 -8.41 -2.32
C SER A 65 -3.20 -7.86 -3.59
N GLY A 66 -4.53 -7.86 -3.67
CA GLY A 66 -5.25 -7.40 -4.86
C GLY A 66 -5.17 -5.89 -5.11
N VAL A 67 -4.63 -5.09 -4.18
CA VAL A 67 -4.37 -3.67 -4.43
C VAL A 67 -3.07 -3.44 -5.21
N ALA A 68 -2.15 -4.42 -5.18
CA ALA A 68 -0.88 -4.36 -5.88
C ALA A 68 -0.98 -4.76 -7.36
N GLY A 69 -2.00 -5.55 -7.72
CA GLY A 69 -2.24 -6.00 -9.09
C GLY A 69 -3.39 -5.28 -9.80
N LYS A 70 -3.91 -4.17 -9.25
CA LYS A 70 -5.04 -3.42 -9.80
C LYS A 70 -4.64 -2.05 -10.31
#